data_AF-A0A7G8X5J8-F1
#
_entry.id   AF-A0A7G8X5J8-F1
#
_cell.length_a   1.000
_cell.length_b   1.000
_cell.length_c   1.000
_cell.angle_alpha   90.00
_cell.angle_beta   90.00
_cell.angle_gamma   90.00
#
_symmetry.space_group_name_H-M   'P 1'
#
loop_
_entity.id
_entity.type
_entity.pdbx_description
1 polymer ?
#
loop_
_entity_poly.entity_id
_entity_poly.type
_entity_poly.pdbx_seq_one_letter_code
_entity_poly.pdbx_strand_id
1 'polypeptide(L)'
;MEKMKKVITLLSLLVLFSTTILVPLASAKEREVLTSTDLNRLEESPQSELTEYDLKVLEIIKELESSDEGVLLEDYQEDDIYTVYGGTIAAGKYVIPGIGTVMVLVTGAVIIGDVMWEATTSVAKNIINLLFSKNDPVYKTDKEAEAAAKKLGYKKNSEKCGKAAIFDKVKKSTKGPGYISRDIDNHSGKAAWKGGTSPQNLCSKDRRSGTYDTKLDRVAD
;
A
#
# COMPACT_ATOMS: atom_id res chain seq x y z
N MET A 1 -36.38 -0.42 -2.38
CA MET A 1 -36.05 0.75 -3.23
C MET A 1 -35.25 1.83 -2.47
N GLU A 2 -35.44 2.01 -1.17
CA GLU A 2 -34.68 2.98 -0.36
C GLU A 2 -33.20 2.61 -0.16
N LYS A 3 -32.88 1.30 -0.13
CA LYS A 3 -31.51 0.80 0.10
C LYS A 3 -30.58 0.95 -1.10
N MET A 4 -31.11 0.92 -2.34
CA MET A 4 -30.34 1.21 -3.56
C MET A 4 -29.98 2.70 -3.69
N LYS A 5 -30.71 3.58 -3.00
CA LYS A 5 -30.37 5.00 -2.99
C LYS A 5 -29.10 5.27 -2.18
N LYS A 6 -28.89 4.60 -1.03
CA LYS A 6 -27.73 4.86 -0.16
C LYS A 6 -26.37 4.60 -0.83
N VAL A 7 -26.26 3.55 -1.64
CA VAL A 7 -25.01 3.22 -2.37
C VAL A 7 -24.76 4.20 -3.53
N ILE A 8 -25.82 4.65 -4.21
CA ILE A 8 -25.71 5.69 -5.25
C ILE A 8 -25.38 7.06 -4.63
N THR A 9 -25.88 7.36 -3.42
CA THR A 9 -25.53 8.59 -2.71
C THR A 9 -24.04 8.64 -2.37
N LEU A 10 -23.43 7.49 -2.02
CA LEU A 10 -21.99 7.36 -1.74
C LEU A 10 -21.10 7.69 -2.95
N LEU A 11 -21.55 7.34 -4.18
CA LEU A 11 -20.86 7.72 -5.42
C LEU A 11 -21.10 9.19 -5.83
N SER A 12 -22.30 9.73 -5.56
CA SER A 12 -22.65 11.08 -5.99
C SER A 12 -22.11 12.21 -5.10
N LEU A 13 -21.72 11.92 -3.85
CA LEU A 13 -21.07 12.93 -2.99
C LEU A 13 -19.61 13.20 -3.40
N LEU A 14 -19.00 12.30 -4.20
CA LEU A 14 -17.61 12.44 -4.65
C LEU A 14 -17.42 13.48 -5.77
N VAL A 15 -18.51 14.01 -6.36
CA VAL A 15 -18.46 14.84 -7.59
C VAL A 15 -18.90 16.31 -7.35
N LEU A 16 -19.37 16.68 -6.17
CA LEU A 16 -19.98 18.01 -5.94
C LEU A 16 -19.31 18.84 -4.85
N PHE A 17 -18.00 19.09 -4.98
CA PHE A 17 -17.38 20.29 -4.41
C PHE A 17 -16.32 20.84 -5.37
N SER A 18 -16.77 21.37 -6.50
CA SER A 18 -16.00 22.35 -7.25
C SER A 18 -16.88 23.54 -7.53
N THR A 19 -16.71 24.61 -6.74
CA THR A 19 -16.76 25.99 -7.20
C THR A 19 -16.27 26.94 -6.11
N THR A 20 -15.03 27.39 -6.31
CA THR A 20 -14.52 28.74 -6.10
C THR A 20 -14.63 29.40 -4.72
N ILE A 21 -13.49 29.43 -4.02
CA ILE A 21 -12.98 30.66 -3.41
C ILE A 21 -11.55 30.89 -3.92
N LEU A 22 -11.35 32.03 -4.57
CA LEU A 22 -10.08 32.52 -5.10
C LEU A 22 -9.37 33.35 -4.03
N VAL A 23 -8.20 32.91 -3.55
CA VAL A 23 -7.13 33.80 -3.05
C VAL A 23 -5.77 33.16 -3.39
N PRO A 24 -4.79 33.90 -3.95
CA PRO A 24 -3.56 33.35 -4.48
C PRO A 24 -2.43 33.37 -3.44
N LEU A 25 -1.69 32.28 -3.28
CA LEU A 25 -0.24 32.37 -3.02
C LEU A 25 0.49 31.09 -3.38
N ALA A 26 1.63 31.26 -4.04
CA ALA A 26 2.30 30.29 -4.88
C ALA A 26 3.03 29.16 -4.13
N SER A 27 3.20 28.07 -4.88
CA SER A 27 4.30 27.09 -4.83
C SER A 27 4.20 25.94 -3.82
N ALA A 28 3.36 24.95 -4.14
CA ALA A 28 3.70 23.55 -3.97
C ALA A 28 3.23 22.78 -5.20
N LYS A 29 4.11 21.99 -5.80
CA LYS A 29 3.79 21.13 -6.95
C LYS A 29 2.81 20.05 -6.46
N GLU A 30 1.53 20.27 -6.73
CA GLU A 30 0.44 19.34 -6.43
C GLU A 30 0.78 17.95 -7.00
N ARG A 31 0.76 16.94 -6.14
CA ARG A 31 0.65 15.55 -6.58
C ARG A 31 -0.74 15.39 -7.17
N GLU A 32 -0.82 14.98 -8.43
CA GLU A 32 -2.08 14.59 -9.06
C GLU A 32 -2.80 13.57 -8.17
N VAL A 33 -4.00 13.95 -7.73
CA VAL A 33 -4.95 13.08 -7.05
C VAL A 33 -5.49 12.11 -8.10
N LEU A 34 -5.26 10.82 -7.89
CA LEU A 34 -5.79 9.77 -8.77
C LEU A 34 -7.33 9.81 -8.73
N THR A 35 -7.94 9.90 -9.90
CA THR A 35 -9.40 10.02 -10.07
C THR A 35 -10.03 8.64 -10.31
N SER A 36 -11.36 8.54 -10.32
CA SER A 36 -12.07 7.31 -10.71
C SER A 36 -11.68 6.76 -12.09
N THR A 37 -11.01 7.57 -12.91
CA THR A 37 -10.47 7.18 -14.21
C THR A 37 -9.23 6.27 -14.07
N ASP A 38 -8.51 6.35 -12.94
CA ASP A 38 -7.35 5.49 -12.64
C ASP A 38 -7.74 4.09 -12.15
N LEU A 39 -8.96 3.93 -11.63
CA LEU A 39 -9.55 2.64 -11.26
C LEU A 39 -9.98 1.83 -12.51
N ASN A 40 -10.57 2.50 -13.50
CA ASN A 40 -10.88 1.86 -14.78
C ASN A 40 -9.61 1.39 -15.52
N ARG A 41 -8.48 2.07 -15.30
CA ARG A 41 -7.18 1.68 -15.85
C ARG A 41 -6.60 0.41 -15.22
N LEU A 42 -7.01 0.06 -13.99
CA LEU A 42 -6.66 -1.21 -13.35
C LEU A 42 -7.54 -2.38 -13.86
N GLU A 43 -8.79 -2.11 -14.23
CA GLU A 43 -9.68 -3.09 -14.84
C GLU A 43 -9.37 -3.36 -16.33
N GLU A 44 -8.90 -2.35 -17.07
CA GLU A 44 -8.47 -2.50 -18.48
C GLU A 44 -7.04 -3.04 -18.65
N SER A 45 -6.29 -3.21 -17.56
CA SER A 45 -4.98 -3.85 -17.62
C SER A 45 -5.15 -5.32 -18.07
N PRO A 46 -4.45 -5.79 -19.12
CA PRO A 46 -4.51 -7.19 -19.51
C PRO A 46 -4.25 -8.06 -18.27
N GLN A 47 -5.09 -9.06 -18.00
CA GLN A 47 -4.96 -9.92 -16.79
C GLN A 47 -3.55 -10.51 -16.59
N SER A 48 -2.72 -10.54 -17.65
CA SER A 48 -1.31 -10.93 -17.59
C SER A 48 -0.38 -9.98 -16.82
N GLU A 49 -0.83 -8.78 -16.40
CA GLU A 49 0.01 -7.79 -15.69
C GLU A 49 -0.36 -7.59 -14.20
N LEU A 50 -1.50 -8.13 -13.74
CA LEU A 50 -1.95 -7.96 -12.35
C LEU A 50 -1.15 -8.87 -11.40
N THR A 51 -0.64 -8.29 -10.32
CA THR A 51 0.06 -9.06 -9.28
C THR A 51 -0.93 -9.77 -8.37
N GLU A 52 -0.46 -10.77 -7.61
CA GLU A 52 -1.26 -11.45 -6.59
C GLU A 52 -1.84 -10.45 -5.56
N TYR A 53 -1.09 -9.40 -5.24
CA TYR A 53 -1.56 -8.32 -4.38
C TYR A 53 -2.74 -7.56 -5.01
N ASP A 54 -2.64 -7.22 -6.31
CA ASP A 54 -3.69 -6.49 -7.01
C ASP A 54 -4.99 -7.32 -7.08
N LEU A 55 -4.88 -8.64 -7.26
CA LEU A 55 -6.03 -9.54 -7.23
C LEU A 55 -6.71 -9.58 -5.85
N LYS A 56 -5.94 -9.61 -4.76
CA LYS A 56 -6.48 -9.56 -3.39
C LYS A 56 -7.17 -8.22 -3.09
N VAL A 57 -6.62 -7.11 -3.58
CA VAL A 57 -7.26 -5.79 -3.45
C VAL A 57 -8.60 -5.78 -4.19
N LEU A 58 -8.65 -6.29 -5.41
CA LEU A 58 -9.90 -6.36 -6.19
C LEU A 58 -10.97 -7.25 -5.53
N GLU A 59 -10.57 -8.35 -4.89
CA GLU A 59 -11.48 -9.20 -4.12
C GLU A 59 -12.09 -8.44 -2.94
N ILE A 60 -11.28 -7.71 -2.19
CA ILE A 60 -11.75 -6.91 -1.05
C ILE A 60 -12.66 -5.77 -1.51
N ILE A 61 -12.36 -5.11 -2.62
CA ILE A 61 -13.22 -4.05 -3.18
C ILE A 61 -14.61 -4.62 -3.49
N LYS A 62 -14.68 -5.77 -4.15
CA LYS A 62 -15.97 -6.44 -4.45
C LYS A 62 -16.74 -6.80 -3.17
N GLU A 63 -16.03 -7.23 -2.14
CA GLU A 63 -16.64 -7.53 -0.85
C GLU A 63 -17.17 -6.26 -0.18
N LEU A 64 -16.43 -5.16 -0.19
CA LEU A 64 -16.89 -3.86 0.31
C LEU A 64 -18.14 -3.37 -0.40
N GLU A 65 -18.23 -3.59 -1.71
CA GLU A 65 -19.39 -3.19 -2.53
C GLU A 65 -20.65 -4.03 -2.27
N SER A 66 -20.47 -5.27 -1.80
CA SER A 66 -21.56 -6.24 -1.64
C SER A 66 -21.95 -6.53 -0.19
N SER A 67 -21.07 -6.24 0.76
CA SER A 67 -21.24 -6.58 2.17
C SER A 67 -22.07 -5.55 2.93
N ASP A 68 -22.92 -6.04 3.84
CA ASP A 68 -23.77 -5.24 4.72
C ASP A 68 -23.32 -5.30 6.20
N GLU A 69 -22.17 -5.93 6.51
CA GLU A 69 -21.67 -6.08 7.88
C GLU A 69 -21.03 -4.79 8.45
N GLY A 70 -20.84 -3.76 7.62
CA GLY A 70 -20.23 -2.49 8.00
C GLY A 70 -21.20 -1.55 8.74
N VAL A 71 -20.70 -0.86 9.76
CA VAL A 71 -21.48 0.09 10.57
C VAL A 71 -21.00 1.51 10.33
N LEU A 72 -21.91 2.44 10.05
CA LEU A 72 -21.60 3.86 9.93
C LEU A 72 -21.29 4.46 11.30
N LEU A 73 -20.20 5.20 11.37
CA LEU A 73 -19.81 5.96 12.54
C LEU A 73 -20.42 7.36 12.43
N GLU A 74 -21.51 7.60 13.16
CA GLU A 74 -22.04 8.95 13.34
C GLU A 74 -21.01 9.75 14.16
N ASP A 75 -20.67 10.96 13.70
CA ASP A 75 -19.69 11.89 14.30
C ASP A 75 -18.20 11.51 14.21
N TYR A 76 -17.81 10.64 13.26
CA TYR A 76 -16.40 10.39 12.97
C TYR A 76 -15.73 11.65 12.40
N GLN A 77 -14.73 12.16 13.11
CA GLN A 77 -13.75 13.09 12.59
C GLN A 77 -12.39 12.37 12.60
N GLU A 78 -11.65 12.42 11.49
CA GLU A 78 -10.38 11.71 11.31
C GLU A 78 -9.32 12.10 12.36
N ASP A 79 -9.52 13.22 13.07
CA ASP A 79 -8.65 13.73 14.14
C ASP A 79 -9.00 13.19 15.55
N ASP A 80 -10.17 12.57 15.75
CA ASP A 80 -10.75 12.23 17.06
C ASP A 80 -10.70 10.72 17.44
N ILE A 81 -9.92 9.92 16.72
CA ILE A 81 -9.78 8.46 16.97
C ILE A 81 -9.40 8.12 18.42
N TYR A 82 -8.71 9.03 19.12
CA TYR A 82 -8.38 8.84 20.53
C TYR A 82 -9.60 8.90 21.47
N THR A 83 -10.68 9.56 21.06
CA THR A 83 -11.79 9.95 21.94
C THR A 83 -13.05 9.12 21.70
N VAL A 84 -13.33 8.70 20.46
CA VAL A 84 -14.65 8.14 20.09
C VAL A 84 -14.84 6.67 20.50
N TYR A 85 -13.76 5.87 20.58
CA TYR A 85 -13.83 4.44 20.94
C TYR A 85 -13.21 4.11 22.31
N GLY A 86 -13.56 4.87 23.35
CA GLY A 86 -13.39 4.43 24.76
C GLY A 86 -12.01 3.87 25.14
N GLY A 87 -10.93 4.46 24.64
CA GLY A 87 -9.56 4.02 24.93
C GLY A 87 -8.95 3.00 23.96
N THR A 88 -9.61 2.72 22.82
CA THR A 88 -9.06 1.82 21.79
C THR A 88 -7.98 2.56 20.98
N ILE A 89 -6.73 2.29 21.29
CA ILE A 89 -5.57 2.82 20.56
C ILE A 89 -5.58 2.31 19.11
N ALA A 90 -5.33 3.18 18.14
CA ALA A 90 -5.06 2.73 16.77
C ALA A 90 -3.78 1.90 16.76
N ALA A 91 -3.84 0.68 16.23
CA ALA A 91 -2.66 -0.16 16.02
C ALA A 91 -1.82 0.36 14.84
N GLY A 92 -2.47 0.95 13.84
CA GLY A 92 -1.80 1.60 12.73
C GLY A 92 -2.77 2.25 11.74
N LYS A 93 -2.24 3.21 10.97
CA LYS A 93 -2.90 3.86 9.82
C LYS A 93 -2.15 3.46 8.56
N TYR A 94 -2.87 2.94 7.59
CA TYR A 94 -2.35 2.40 6.33
C TYR A 94 -3.05 3.05 5.15
N VAL A 95 -2.40 3.08 4.00
CA VAL A 95 -3.02 3.52 2.74
C VAL A 95 -2.95 2.36 1.77
N ILE A 96 -4.10 1.87 1.34
CA ILE A 96 -4.23 0.77 0.37
C ILE A 96 -4.71 1.37 -0.95
N PRO A 97 -3.93 1.28 -2.04
CA PRO A 97 -4.36 1.76 -3.35
C PRO A 97 -5.70 1.13 -3.76
N GLY A 98 -6.64 1.96 -4.21
CA GLY A 98 -7.99 1.55 -4.62
C GLY A 98 -9.02 1.47 -3.48
N ILE A 99 -8.59 1.31 -2.23
CA ILE A 99 -9.47 1.28 -1.04
C ILE A 99 -9.41 2.61 -0.28
N GLY A 100 -8.23 3.22 -0.19
CA GLY A 100 -8.00 4.49 0.52
C GLY A 100 -7.31 4.31 1.87
N THR A 101 -7.56 5.25 2.78
CA THR A 101 -7.04 5.21 4.15
C THR A 101 -7.74 4.12 4.96
N VAL A 102 -6.95 3.25 5.57
CA VAL A 102 -7.41 2.14 6.39
C VAL A 102 -6.82 2.29 7.78
N MET A 103 -7.68 2.38 8.79
CA MET A 103 -7.26 2.32 10.18
C MET A 103 -7.47 0.93 10.74
N VAL A 104 -6.47 0.40 11.43
CA VAL A 104 -6.59 -0.85 12.17
C VAL A 104 -6.56 -0.52 13.65
N LEU A 105 -7.60 -0.90 14.38
CA LEU A 105 -7.67 -0.76 15.83
C LEU A 105 -6.93 -1.92 16.51
N VAL A 106 -6.50 -1.75 17.77
CA VAL A 106 -5.88 -2.85 18.55
C VAL A 106 -6.79 -4.08 18.71
N THR A 107 -8.10 -3.90 18.57
CA THR A 107 -9.09 -4.99 18.58
C THR A 107 -9.09 -5.82 17.30
N GLY A 108 -8.45 -5.35 16.24
CA GLY A 108 -8.55 -5.92 14.89
C GLY A 108 -9.76 -5.40 14.09
N ALA A 109 -10.54 -4.47 14.62
CA ALA A 109 -11.54 -3.76 13.82
C ALA A 109 -10.85 -2.84 12.81
N VAL A 110 -11.51 -2.63 11.67
CA VAL A 110 -11.00 -1.85 10.54
C VAL A 110 -11.95 -0.70 10.25
N ILE A 111 -11.41 0.51 10.12
CA ILE A 111 -12.17 1.70 9.71
C ILE A 111 -11.68 2.15 8.32
N ILE A 112 -12.63 2.36 7.41
CA ILE A 112 -12.40 2.87 6.06
C ILE A 112 -13.40 4.02 5.84
N GLY A 113 -12.88 5.25 5.76
CA GLY A 113 -13.73 6.45 5.83
C GLY A 113 -14.55 6.46 7.12
N ASP A 114 -15.87 6.61 7.00
CA ASP A 114 -16.79 6.67 8.13
C ASP A 114 -17.42 5.31 8.48
N VAL A 115 -16.93 4.22 7.88
CA VAL A 115 -17.48 2.87 8.08
C VAL A 115 -16.50 2.03 8.89
N MET A 116 -17.01 1.40 9.95
CA MET A 116 -16.26 0.44 10.75
C MET A 116 -16.72 -1.00 10.48
N TRP A 117 -15.74 -1.89 10.38
CA TRP A 117 -15.89 -3.33 10.25
C TRP A 117 -15.30 -4.00 11.49
N GLU A 118 -16.10 -4.79 12.20
CA GLU A 118 -15.60 -5.54 13.37
C GLU A 118 -14.56 -6.58 12.97
N ALA A 119 -13.64 -6.93 13.88
CA ALA A 119 -12.54 -7.86 13.62
C ALA A 119 -12.97 -9.26 13.13
N THR A 120 -14.22 -9.64 13.39
CA THR A 120 -14.81 -10.93 13.02
C THR A 120 -15.33 -10.94 11.59
N THR A 121 -15.58 -9.78 10.98
CA THR A 121 -16.08 -9.63 9.61
C THR A 121 -15.05 -10.13 8.59
N SER A 122 -15.55 -10.60 7.44
CA SER A 122 -14.68 -11.11 6.37
C SER A 122 -13.84 -9.97 5.77
N VAL A 123 -14.42 -8.78 5.61
CA VAL A 123 -13.72 -7.55 5.19
C VAL A 123 -12.55 -7.23 6.12
N ALA A 124 -12.77 -7.15 7.44
CA ALA A 124 -11.70 -6.82 8.37
C ALA A 124 -10.58 -7.86 8.35
N LYS A 125 -10.92 -9.15 8.31
CA LYS A 125 -9.93 -10.25 8.19
C LYS A 125 -9.14 -10.15 6.90
N ASN A 126 -9.78 -9.89 5.77
CA ASN A 126 -9.14 -9.82 4.46
C ASN A 126 -8.21 -8.60 4.37
N ILE A 127 -8.63 -7.45 4.92
CA ILE A 127 -7.76 -6.27 5.05
C ILE A 127 -6.56 -6.55 5.96
N ILE A 128 -6.77 -7.15 7.13
CA ILE A 128 -5.68 -7.51 8.06
C ILE A 128 -4.72 -8.50 7.39
N ASN A 129 -5.24 -9.51 6.68
CA ASN A 129 -4.42 -10.44 5.92
C ASN A 129 -3.66 -9.72 4.79
N LEU A 130 -4.27 -8.78 4.09
CA LEU A 130 -3.58 -8.02 3.05
C LEU A 130 -2.43 -7.17 3.63
N LEU A 131 -2.64 -6.58 4.80
CA LEU A 131 -1.67 -5.69 5.46
C LEU A 131 -0.55 -6.42 6.20
N PHE A 132 -0.86 -7.59 6.78
CA PHE A 132 0.02 -8.27 7.73
C PHE A 132 0.39 -9.70 7.34
N SER A 133 -0.24 -10.28 6.32
CA SER A 133 0.20 -11.57 5.82
C SER A 133 1.54 -11.41 5.11
N LYS A 134 2.45 -12.35 5.37
CA LYS A 134 3.69 -12.46 4.62
C LYS A 134 3.32 -12.88 3.20
N ASN A 135 3.34 -11.94 2.27
CA ASN A 135 3.25 -12.32 0.88
C ASN A 135 4.54 -13.08 0.51
N ASP A 136 4.43 -13.97 -0.46
CA ASP A 136 5.62 -14.62 -1.00
C ASP A 136 6.60 -13.54 -1.50
N PRO A 137 7.92 -13.74 -1.30
CA PRO A 137 8.91 -12.86 -1.90
C PRO A 137 8.67 -12.73 -3.40
N VAL A 138 8.68 -11.50 -3.93
CA VAL A 138 8.60 -11.25 -5.38
C VAL A 138 9.68 -12.04 -6.13
N TYR A 139 10.87 -12.16 -5.52
CA TYR A 139 11.93 -13.05 -5.98
C TYR A 139 12.16 -14.15 -4.95
N LYS A 140 11.77 -15.37 -5.30
CA LYS A 140 11.85 -16.54 -4.40
C LYS A 140 13.30 -16.96 -4.19
N THR A 141 14.14 -16.75 -5.20
CA THR A 141 15.55 -17.15 -5.20
C THR A 141 16.51 -16.01 -5.52
N ASP A 142 17.76 -16.13 -5.07
CA ASP A 142 18.83 -15.20 -5.46
C ASP A 142 19.09 -15.21 -6.97
N LYS A 143 18.76 -16.30 -7.68
CA LYS A 143 18.93 -16.41 -9.13
C LYS A 143 17.92 -15.54 -9.89
N GLU A 144 16.66 -15.56 -9.47
CA GLU A 144 15.61 -14.68 -10.01
C GLU A 144 15.94 -13.21 -9.72
N ALA A 145 16.30 -12.92 -8.46
CA ALA A 145 16.71 -11.58 -8.06
C ALA A 145 17.93 -11.11 -8.87
N GLU A 146 18.95 -11.95 -9.08
CA GLU A 146 20.12 -11.59 -9.87
C GLU A 146 19.76 -11.23 -11.32
N ALA A 147 18.84 -11.98 -11.95
CA ALA A 147 18.37 -11.67 -13.29
C ALA A 147 17.64 -10.31 -13.36
N ALA A 148 16.81 -10.01 -12.38
CA ALA A 148 16.10 -8.73 -12.29
C ALA A 148 17.05 -7.56 -11.97
N ALA A 149 17.94 -7.72 -10.99
CA ALA A 149 18.93 -6.72 -10.58
C ALA A 149 19.85 -6.31 -11.75
N LYS A 150 20.26 -7.28 -12.59
CA LYS A 150 21.05 -7.00 -13.80
C LYS A 150 20.31 -6.08 -14.78
N LYS A 151 19.02 -6.30 -15.01
CA LYS A 151 18.18 -5.42 -15.85
C LYS A 151 18.06 -4.01 -15.28
N LEU A 152 18.11 -3.89 -13.95
CA LEU A 152 18.09 -2.62 -13.23
C LEU A 152 19.47 -1.94 -13.15
N GLY A 153 20.54 -2.53 -13.71
CA GLY A 153 21.89 -1.94 -13.69
C GLY A 153 22.69 -2.20 -12.42
N TYR A 154 22.41 -3.33 -11.75
CA TYR A 154 23.14 -3.80 -10.58
C TYR A 154 23.96 -5.04 -10.90
N LYS A 155 25.03 -5.26 -10.13
CA LYS A 155 25.88 -6.46 -10.19
C LYS A 155 25.87 -7.17 -8.85
N LYS A 156 25.97 -8.50 -8.87
CA LYS A 156 26.01 -9.29 -7.63
C LYS A 156 27.30 -9.06 -6.86
N ASN A 157 27.15 -8.85 -5.56
CA ASN A 157 28.24 -8.81 -4.59
C ASN A 157 28.46 -10.23 -4.01
N SER A 158 29.66 -10.50 -3.51
CA SER A 158 29.95 -11.71 -2.72
C SER A 158 29.26 -11.72 -1.35
N GLU A 159 28.88 -10.55 -0.84
CA GLU A 159 28.21 -10.39 0.46
C GLU A 159 26.72 -10.74 0.41
N LYS A 160 26.19 -11.08 1.59
CA LYS A 160 24.78 -11.40 1.79
C LYS A 160 24.19 -10.59 2.93
N CYS A 161 22.91 -10.30 2.78
CA CYS A 161 22.07 -9.71 3.80
C CYS A 161 21.17 -10.80 4.40
N GLY A 162 21.64 -11.41 5.50
CA GLY A 162 21.03 -12.63 6.02
C GLY A 162 21.07 -13.76 4.97
N LYS A 163 19.91 -14.13 4.42
CA LYS A 163 19.77 -15.21 3.43
C LYS A 163 19.77 -14.74 1.97
N ALA A 164 19.73 -13.43 1.72
CA ALA A 164 19.66 -12.87 0.36
C ALA A 164 21.00 -12.29 -0.11
N ALA A 165 21.29 -12.44 -1.40
CA ALA A 165 22.44 -11.80 -2.02
C ALA A 165 22.30 -10.26 -2.06
N ILE A 166 23.42 -9.57 -1.88
CA ILE A 166 23.51 -8.12 -2.09
C ILE A 166 23.91 -7.85 -3.55
N PHE A 167 23.33 -6.80 -4.13
CA PHE A 167 23.67 -6.32 -5.46
C PHE A 167 24.10 -4.86 -5.39
N ASP A 168 25.24 -4.55 -5.99
CA ASP A 168 25.83 -3.23 -6.04
C ASP A 168 25.37 -2.50 -7.30
N LYS A 169 25.02 -1.22 -7.15
CA LYS A 169 24.73 -0.37 -8.30
C LYS A 169 25.99 -0.18 -9.14
N VAL A 170 25.90 -0.42 -10.46
CA VAL A 170 27.05 -0.33 -11.36
C VAL A 170 27.39 1.13 -11.73
N LYS A 171 26.37 1.96 -11.99
CA LYS A 171 26.54 3.38 -12.38
C LYS A 171 25.80 4.27 -11.40
N LYS A 172 26.43 5.37 -10.95
CA LYS A 172 25.77 6.34 -10.05
C LYS A 172 24.49 6.95 -10.65
N SER A 173 24.40 7.05 -11.97
CA SER A 173 23.22 7.57 -12.70
C SER A 173 22.04 6.60 -12.76
N THR A 174 22.23 5.32 -12.44
CA THR A 174 21.14 4.33 -12.36
C THR A 174 20.18 4.74 -11.24
N LYS A 175 18.86 4.60 -11.45
CA LYS A 175 17.81 4.86 -10.43
C LYS A 175 18.00 3.98 -9.19
N GLY A 176 17.53 4.44 -8.03
CA GLY A 176 17.41 3.62 -6.80
C GLY A 176 18.54 3.80 -5.77
N PRO A 177 18.66 2.92 -4.77
CA PRO A 177 19.69 2.97 -3.72
C PRO A 177 21.05 2.42 -4.19
N GLY A 178 22.14 2.68 -3.46
CA GLY A 178 23.48 2.21 -3.83
C GLY A 178 23.62 0.68 -3.81
N TYR A 179 22.90 0.04 -2.91
CA TYR A 179 22.87 -1.42 -2.72
C TYR A 179 21.44 -1.89 -2.61
N ILE A 180 21.13 -3.03 -3.21
CA ILE A 180 19.84 -3.70 -3.06
C ILE A 180 20.02 -5.15 -2.63
N SER A 181 19.02 -5.68 -1.93
CA SER A 181 18.86 -7.11 -1.64
C SER A 181 17.40 -7.44 -1.83
N ARG A 182 17.08 -8.64 -2.35
CA ARG A 182 15.67 -9.03 -2.51
C ARG A 182 14.95 -8.97 -1.17
N ASP A 183 13.72 -8.47 -1.16
CA ASP A 183 12.90 -8.52 0.04
C ASP A 183 12.43 -9.97 0.25
N ILE A 184 12.77 -10.52 1.43
CA ILE A 184 12.40 -11.89 1.81
C ILE A 184 11.08 -11.87 2.59
N ASP A 185 10.69 -10.71 3.10
CA ASP A 185 9.65 -10.61 4.10
C ASP A 185 8.32 -10.17 3.47
N ASN A 186 8.39 -9.46 2.33
CA ASN A 186 7.30 -8.91 1.51
C ASN A 186 6.01 -8.57 2.28
N HIS A 187 6.16 -7.70 3.29
CA HIS A 187 5.04 -7.27 4.13
C HIS A 187 4.01 -6.43 3.36
N SER A 188 4.39 -5.76 2.27
CA SER A 188 3.53 -4.81 1.56
C SER A 188 3.02 -5.32 0.21
N GLY A 189 3.27 -6.59 -0.14
CA GLY A 189 2.85 -7.25 -1.39
C GLY A 189 3.52 -6.73 -2.67
N LYS A 190 3.92 -5.46 -2.68
CA LYS A 190 4.63 -4.76 -3.75
C LYS A 190 6.14 -4.67 -3.51
N ALA A 191 6.61 -5.07 -2.32
CA ALA A 191 8.02 -4.95 -1.97
C ALA A 191 8.84 -6.05 -2.67
N ALA A 192 9.75 -5.62 -3.53
CA ALA A 192 10.68 -6.50 -4.24
C ALA A 192 12.11 -6.38 -3.70
N TRP A 193 12.49 -5.19 -3.22
CA TRP A 193 13.86 -4.89 -2.80
C TRP A 193 13.92 -4.16 -1.47
N LYS A 194 14.91 -4.49 -0.66
CA LYS A 194 15.44 -3.61 0.38
C LYS A 194 16.58 -2.80 -0.21
N GLY A 195 16.70 -1.53 0.18
CA GLY A 195 17.73 -0.64 -0.32
C GLY A 195 18.61 -0.04 0.76
N GLY A 196 19.90 0.15 0.50
CA GLY A 196 20.82 0.79 1.42
C GLY A 196 21.90 1.63 0.73
N THR A 197 22.56 2.48 1.53
CA THR A 197 23.71 3.28 1.11
C THR A 197 25.06 2.55 1.28
N SER A 198 25.06 1.45 2.03
CA SER A 198 26.16 0.48 2.17
C SER A 198 25.58 -0.93 2.40
N PRO A 199 26.38 -2.00 2.22
CA PRO A 199 25.96 -3.36 2.56
C PRO A 199 25.48 -3.48 4.02
N GLN A 200 26.18 -2.83 4.95
CA GLN A 200 25.83 -2.87 6.38
C GLN A 200 24.52 -2.12 6.66
N ASN A 201 24.32 -0.96 6.04
CA ASN A 201 23.10 -0.17 6.21
C ASN A 201 21.89 -0.88 5.62
N LEU A 202 22.05 -1.56 4.47
CA LEU A 202 21.01 -2.36 3.84
C LEU A 202 20.45 -3.45 4.78
N CYS A 203 21.31 -4.03 5.62
CA CYS A 203 20.95 -5.13 6.52
C CYS A 203 20.45 -4.72 7.90
N SER A 204 20.51 -3.44 8.21
CA SER A 204 19.96 -2.89 9.44
C SER A 204 18.61 -2.24 9.14
N LYS A 205 17.55 -2.70 9.83
CA LYS A 205 16.20 -2.15 9.67
C LYS A 205 16.17 -0.64 9.93
N ASP A 206 16.95 -0.16 10.90
CA ASP A 206 16.98 1.25 11.30
C ASP A 206 17.82 2.13 10.37
N ARG A 207 18.66 1.53 9.52
CA ARG A 207 19.63 2.24 8.68
C ARG A 207 19.43 2.01 7.18
N ARG A 208 18.51 1.12 6.78
CA ARG A 208 18.16 0.92 5.38
C ARG A 208 17.50 2.20 4.84
N SER A 209 17.73 2.49 3.57
CA SER A 209 17.17 3.67 2.90
C SER A 209 15.69 3.52 2.52
N GLY A 210 15.16 2.30 2.62
CA GLY A 210 13.76 1.98 2.40
C GLY A 210 13.55 0.60 1.77
N THR A 211 12.28 0.35 1.47
CA THR A 211 11.76 -0.81 0.74
C THR A 211 11.19 -0.34 -0.58
N TYR A 212 11.46 -1.08 -1.66
CA TYR A 212 11.18 -0.65 -3.03
C TYR A 212 10.46 -1.74 -3.82
N ASP A 213 9.68 -1.32 -4.82
CA ASP A 213 9.03 -2.21 -5.78
C ASP A 213 10.00 -2.72 -6.86
N THR A 214 9.49 -3.51 -7.82
CA THR A 214 10.28 -4.09 -8.91
C THR A 214 10.96 -3.06 -9.82
N LYS A 215 10.53 -1.79 -9.79
CA LYS A 215 11.03 -0.66 -10.60
C LYS A 215 11.87 0.34 -9.78
N LEU A 216 12.22 -0.03 -8.55
CA LEU A 216 12.96 0.81 -7.60
C LEU A 216 12.23 2.10 -7.21
N ASP A 217 10.89 2.07 -7.24
CA ASP A 217 10.07 3.08 -6.59
C ASP A 217 9.86 2.70 -5.12
N ARG A 218 9.99 3.69 -4.23
CA ARG A 218 9.96 3.46 -2.79
C ARG A 218 8.53 3.24 -2.32
N VAL A 219 8.30 2.17 -1.56
CA VAL A 219 6.96 1.76 -1.08
C VAL A 219 6.80 1.77 0.44
N ALA A 220 7.90 1.59 1.20
CA ALA A 220 7.85 1.53 2.66
C ALA A 220 9.23 1.76 3.31
N ASP A 221 9.27 1.77 4.65
CA ASP A 221 10.45 1.93 5.50
C ASP A 221 10.60 0.89 6.62
#